data_AF-A0AB36BDI6-F1
#
_entry.id   AF-A0AB36BDI6-F1
#
_cell.length_a   1.000
_cell.length_b   1.000
_cell.length_c   1.000
_cell.angle_alpha   90.00
_cell.angle_beta   90.00
_cell.angle_gamma   90.00
#
_symmetry.space_group_name_H-M   'P 1'
#
loop_
_entity.id
_entity.type
_entity.pdbx_description
1 polymer ?
#
loop_
_entity_poly.entity_id
_entity_poly.type
_entity_poly.pdbx_seq_one_letter_code
_entity_poly.pdbx_strand_id
1 'polypeptide(L)'
;ELWSTAMAIQMGEARYRYGLEDSFEEGMKEGIIKGKAEGKLEGERQLLHRLMEAKFQEDCTAWLQSLTEDQLHIVSNLLLECDTLEELKNRIKSILNNTSK
;
A
#
# COMPACT_ATOMS: atom_id res chain seq x y z
N GLU A 1 51.50 11.43 21.67
CA GLU A 1 50.02 11.46 21.55
C GLU A 1 49.46 10.20 20.90
N LEU A 2 49.86 9.00 21.38
CA LEU A 2 49.36 7.71 20.84
C LEU A 2 47.95 7.39 21.35
N TRP A 3 47.63 7.82 22.57
CA TRP A 3 46.32 7.68 23.18
C TRP A 3 45.24 8.45 22.40
N SER A 4 45.57 9.62 21.86
CA SER A 4 44.70 10.44 21.02
C SER A 4 44.35 9.73 19.72
N THR A 5 45.34 9.10 19.07
CA THR A 5 45.15 8.33 17.83
C THR A 5 44.37 7.04 18.06
N ALA A 6 44.68 6.29 19.13
CA ALA A 6 43.95 5.08 19.47
C ALA A 6 42.47 5.35 19.80
N MET A 7 42.19 6.42 20.54
CA MET A 7 40.83 6.88 20.83
C MET A 7 40.08 7.29 19.55
N ALA A 8 40.74 7.99 18.61
CA ALA A 8 40.13 8.38 17.34
C ALA A 8 39.71 7.16 16.49
N ILE A 9 40.53 6.11 16.47
CA ILE A 9 40.23 4.85 15.76
C ILE A 9 39.04 4.15 16.42
N GLN A 10 39.04 3.98 17.76
CA GLN A 10 37.94 3.35 18.49
C GLN A 10 36.61 4.09 18.31
N MET A 11 36.63 5.42 18.37
CA MET A 11 35.46 6.26 18.13
C MET A 11 35.00 6.21 16.66
N GLY A 12 35.91 5.97 15.71
CA GLY A 12 35.59 5.74 14.30
C GLY A 12 34.91 4.39 14.07
N GLU A 13 35.46 3.32 14.64
CA GLU A 13 34.89 1.97 14.58
C GLU A 13 33.51 1.90 15.25
N ALA A 14 33.35 2.54 16.41
CA ALA A 14 32.07 2.64 17.09
C ALA A 14 31.03 3.32 16.20
N ARG A 15 31.38 4.47 15.59
CA ARG A 15 30.49 5.18 14.67
C ARG A 15 30.14 4.38 13.42
N TYR A 16 31.10 3.65 12.84
CA TYR A 16 30.83 2.80 11.69
C TYR A 16 29.86 1.65 12.03
N ARG A 17 30.05 1.01 13.19
CA ARG A 17 29.12 -0.04 13.66
C ARG A 17 27.72 0.52 13.90
N TYR A 18 27.61 1.63 14.62
CA TYR A 18 26.30 2.26 14.89
C TYR A 18 25.62 2.71 13.58
N GLY A 19 26.33 3.34 12.65
CA GLY A 19 25.75 3.73 11.36
C GLY A 19 25.31 2.56 10.48
N LEU A 20 26.00 1.41 10.58
CA LEU A 20 25.60 0.19 9.87
C LEU A 20 24.37 -0.46 10.50
N GLU A 21 24.29 -0.45 11.83
CA GLU A 21 23.15 -1.00 12.58
C GLU A 21 21.89 -0.13 12.39
N ASP A 22 22.04 1.19 12.46
CA ASP A 22 20.95 2.16 12.23
C ASP A 22 20.38 2.03 10.82
N SER A 23 21.23 1.96 9.79
CA SER A 23 20.78 1.82 8.39
C SER A 23 20.08 0.48 8.12
N PHE A 24 20.50 -0.59 8.79
CA PHE A 24 19.81 -1.88 8.70
C PHE A 24 18.45 -1.84 9.40
N GLU A 25 18.36 -1.22 10.58
CA GLU A 25 17.12 -1.10 11.33
C GLU A 25 16.10 -0.21 10.61
N GLU A 26 16.54 0.90 10.00
CA GLU A 26 15.71 1.74 9.14
C GLU A 26 15.18 0.97 7.93
N GLY A 27 16.05 0.27 7.20
CA GLY A 27 15.62 -0.54 6.05
C GLY A 27 14.64 -1.66 6.43
N MET A 28 14.82 -2.27 7.60
CA MET A 28 13.89 -3.28 8.12
C MET A 28 12.53 -2.66 8.48
N LYS A 29 12.52 -1.49 9.14
CA LYS A 29 11.28 -0.77 9.48
C LYS A 29 10.52 -0.36 8.22
N GLU A 30 11.19 0.21 7.23
CA GLU A 30 10.58 0.57 5.95
C GLU A 30 9.99 -0.66 5.24
N GLY A 31 10.71 -1.79 5.22
CA GLY A 31 10.22 -3.04 4.66
C GLY A 31 8.96 -3.56 5.34
N ILE A 32 8.89 -3.50 6.67
CA ILE A 32 7.71 -3.91 7.45
C ILE A 32 6.52 -2.98 7.17
N ILE A 33 6.74 -1.66 7.15
CA ILE A 33 5.68 -0.68 6.88
C ILE A 33 5.11 -0.89 5.48
N LYS A 34 5.98 -1.02 4.48
CA LYS A 34 5.58 -1.25 3.09
C LYS A 34 4.83 -2.57 2.93
N GLY A 35 5.37 -3.66 3.47
CA GLY A 35 4.71 -4.98 3.41
C GLY A 35 3.36 -5.00 4.12
N LYS A 36 3.21 -4.27 5.24
CA LYS A 36 1.92 -4.14 5.93
C LYS A 36 0.90 -3.34 5.14
N ALA A 37 1.32 -2.27 4.47
CA ALA A 37 0.45 -1.47 3.60
C ALA A 37 -0.01 -2.29 2.39
N GLU A 38 0.91 -2.96 1.70
CA GLU A 38 0.62 -3.84 0.56
C GLU A 38 -0.30 -5.00 0.95
N GLY A 39 -0.06 -5.65 2.09
CA GLY A 39 -0.89 -6.74 2.59
C GLY A 39 -2.31 -6.30 2.98
N LYS A 40 -2.46 -5.07 3.51
CA LYS A 40 -3.78 -4.51 3.81
C LYS A 40 -4.59 -4.28 2.53
N LEU A 41 -3.96 -3.71 1.51
CA LEU A 41 -4.60 -3.46 0.21
C LEU A 41 -5.03 -4.73 -0.49
N GLU A 42 -4.17 -5.75 -0.48
CA GLU A 42 -4.52 -7.05 -1.05
C GLU A 42 -5.71 -7.68 -0.30
N GLY A 43 -5.74 -7.55 1.03
CA GLY A 43 -6.88 -7.98 1.84
C GLY A 43 -8.18 -7.25 1.51
N GLU A 44 -8.12 -5.93 1.28
CA GLU A 44 -9.29 -5.14 0.86
C GLU A 44 -9.78 -5.56 -0.54
N ARG A 45 -8.88 -5.81 -1.50
CA ARG A 45 -9.24 -6.35 -2.82
C ARG A 45 -9.97 -7.68 -2.73
N GLN A 46 -9.44 -8.61 -1.93
CA GLN A 46 -10.05 -9.93 -1.75
C GLN A 46 -11.40 -9.85 -1.04
N LEU A 47 -11.57 -8.91 -0.11
CA LEU A 47 -12.86 -8.67 0.55
C LEU A 47 -13.88 -8.12 -0.44
N LEU A 48 -13.50 -7.11 -1.23
CA LEU A 48 -14.35 -6.52 -2.27
C LEU A 48 -14.75 -7.55 -3.31
N HIS A 49 -13.82 -8.41 -3.73
CA HIS A 49 -14.10 -9.51 -4.65
C HIS A 49 -15.16 -10.46 -4.08
N ARG A 50 -15.01 -10.92 -2.83
CA ARG A 50 -16.01 -11.77 -2.17
C ARG A 50 -17.37 -11.08 -2.02
N LEU A 51 -17.40 -9.79 -1.69
CA LEU A 51 -18.63 -9.02 -1.59
C LEU A 51 -19.32 -8.88 -2.95
N MET A 52 -18.54 -8.66 -4.03
CA MET A 52 -19.07 -8.60 -5.39
C MET A 52 -19.60 -9.94 -5.87
N GLU A 53 -18.90 -11.05 -5.60
CA GLU A 53 -19.42 -12.39 -5.89
C GLU A 53 -20.71 -12.67 -5.11
N ALA A 54 -20.79 -12.26 -3.85
CA ALA A 54 -21.99 -12.46 -3.04
C ALA A 54 -23.18 -11.60 -3.51
N LYS A 55 -22.93 -10.33 -3.87
CA LYS A 55 -23.99 -9.36 -4.21
C LYS A 55 -24.42 -9.44 -5.68
N PHE A 56 -23.48 -9.65 -6.59
CA PHE A 56 -23.71 -9.63 -8.04
C PHE A 56 -23.62 -11.01 -8.70
N GLN A 57 -23.11 -12.04 -8.00
CA GLN A 57 -22.87 -13.38 -8.56
C GLN A 57 -21.97 -13.37 -9.81
N GLU A 58 -21.19 -12.31 -9.99
CA GLU A 58 -20.27 -12.13 -11.11
C GLU A 58 -18.83 -12.02 -10.60
N ASP A 59 -17.92 -12.70 -11.30
CA ASP A 59 -16.50 -12.62 -11.00
C ASP A 59 -15.92 -11.28 -11.48
N CYS A 60 -15.66 -10.40 -10.52
CA CYS A 60 -15.09 -9.07 -10.75
C CYS A 60 -13.58 -9.02 -10.47
N THR A 61 -12.90 -10.16 -10.28
CA THR A 61 -11.44 -10.20 -10.01
C THR A 61 -10.63 -9.40 -11.03
N ALA A 62 -10.80 -9.69 -12.32
CA ALA A 62 -10.07 -9.04 -13.41
C ALA A 62 -10.33 -7.52 -13.45
N TRP A 63 -11.55 -7.12 -13.10
CA TRP A 63 -11.93 -5.71 -13.07
C TRP A 63 -11.33 -5.00 -11.84
N LEU A 64 -11.40 -5.60 -10.64
CA LEU A 64 -10.76 -5.07 -9.43
C LEU A 64 -9.23 -4.98 -9.57
N GLN A 65 -8.61 -5.91 -10.30
CA GLN A 65 -7.18 -5.88 -10.62
C GLN A 65 -6.82 -4.74 -11.59
N SER A 66 -7.76 -4.30 -12.43
CA SER A 66 -7.54 -3.18 -13.37
C SER A 66 -7.63 -1.80 -12.71
N LEU A 67 -8.13 -1.72 -11.47
CA LEU A 67 -8.35 -0.47 -10.74
C LEU A 67 -7.16 -0.10 -9.83
N THR A 68 -6.93 1.20 -9.67
CA THR A 68 -5.95 1.73 -8.72
C THR A 68 -6.45 1.70 -7.28
N GLU A 69 -5.56 1.86 -6.31
CA GLU A 69 -5.89 1.91 -4.86
C GLU A 69 -6.97 2.95 -4.55
N ASP A 70 -6.82 4.19 -5.05
CA ASP A 70 -7.83 5.24 -4.89
C ASP A 70 -9.19 4.84 -5.47
N GLN A 71 -9.18 4.18 -6.62
CA GLN A 71 -10.41 3.70 -7.24
C GLN A 71 -11.04 2.57 -6.43
N LEU A 72 -10.27 1.68 -5.82
CA LEU A 72 -10.80 0.62 -4.96
C LEU A 72 -11.46 1.18 -3.70
N HIS A 73 -10.91 2.22 -3.08
CA HIS A 73 -11.56 2.89 -1.96
C HIS A 73 -12.91 3.52 -2.38
N ILE A 74 -12.95 4.15 -3.56
CA ILE A 74 -14.19 4.69 -4.13
C ILE A 74 -15.18 3.55 -4.42
N VAL A 75 -14.74 2.46 -5.02
CA VAL A 75 -15.54 1.25 -5.26
C VAL A 75 -16.09 0.70 -3.97
N SER A 76 -15.30 0.62 -2.90
CA SER A 76 -15.74 0.12 -1.60
C SER A 76 -16.88 0.96 -1.03
N ASN A 77 -16.76 2.29 -1.10
CA ASN A 77 -17.82 3.19 -0.64
C ASN A 77 -19.07 3.07 -1.52
N LEU A 78 -18.89 3.06 -2.83
CA LEU A 78 -20.00 2.93 -3.78
C LEU A 78 -20.65 1.54 -3.76
N LEU A 79 -19.93 0.48 -3.41
CA LEU A 79 -20.50 -0.87 -3.29
C LEU A 79 -21.53 -0.95 -2.16
N LEU A 80 -21.39 -0.10 -1.13
CA LEU A 80 -22.38 0.02 -0.06
C LEU A 80 -23.62 0.83 -0.50
N GLU A 81 -23.50 1.68 -1.52
CA GLU A 81 -24.58 2.56 -1.99
C GLU A 81 -25.26 2.08 -3.29
N CYS A 82 -24.54 1.34 -4.14
CA CYS A 82 -24.99 0.91 -5.47
C CYS A 82 -25.56 -0.51 -5.44
N ASP A 83 -26.67 -0.70 -6.16
CA ASP A 83 -27.37 -1.98 -6.23
C ASP A 83 -27.00 -2.85 -7.42
N THR A 84 -26.30 -2.29 -8.41
CA THR A 84 -25.87 -3.01 -9.62
C THR A 84 -24.41 -2.70 -10.02
N LEU A 85 -23.74 -3.65 -10.67
CA LEU A 85 -22.36 -3.49 -11.17
C LEU A 85 -22.25 -2.40 -12.24
N GLU A 86 -23.30 -2.21 -13.05
CA GLU A 86 -23.34 -1.18 -14.09
C GLU A 86 -23.37 0.24 -13.51
N GLU A 87 -24.16 0.50 -12.47
CA GLU A 87 -24.17 1.78 -11.76
C GLU A 87 -22.78 2.12 -11.22
N LEU A 88 -22.13 1.12 -10.65
CA LEU A 88 -20.80 1.26 -10.06
C LEU A 88 -19.76 1.60 -11.14
N LYS A 89 -19.75 0.88 -12.27
CA LYS A 89 -18.88 1.18 -13.44
C LYS A 89 -19.17 2.56 -14.03
N ASN A 90 -20.43 2.97 -14.13
CA ASN A 90 -20.82 4.27 -14.66
C ASN A 90 -20.40 5.43 -13.75
N ARG A 91 -20.49 5.24 -12.42
CA ARG A 91 -20.03 6.24 -11.44
C ARG A 91 -18.53 6.47 -11.55
N ILE A 92 -17.73 5.40 -11.67
CA ILE A 92 -16.28 5.53 -11.87
C ILE A 92 -15.96 6.25 -13.17
N LYS A 93 -16.61 5.88 -14.28
CA LYS A 93 -16.45 6.59 -15.57
C LYS A 93 -16.80 8.07 -15.45
N SER A 94 -17.85 8.41 -14.71
CA SER A 94 -18.25 9.79 -14.47
C SER A 94 -17.19 10.56 -13.67
N ILE A 95 -16.63 9.96 -12.62
CA ILE A 95 -15.55 10.57 -11.82
C ILE A 95 -14.32 10.85 -12.70
N LEU A 96 -13.89 9.88 -13.50
CA LEU A 96 -12.74 10.03 -14.43
C LEU A 96 -12.97 11.11 -15.49
N ASN A 97 -14.19 11.21 -16.03
CA ASN A 97 -14.53 12.23 -17.02
C ASN A 97 -14.61 13.64 -16.41
N ASN A 98 -15.04 13.77 -15.15
CA ASN A 98 -15.12 15.06 -14.47
C ASN A 98 -13.74 15.62 -14.08
N THR A 99 -12.74 14.75 -13.86
CA THR A 99 -11.36 15.18 -13.60
C THR A 99 -10.61 15.69 -14.84
N SER A 100 -11.18 15.57 -16.04
CA SER A 100 -10.60 16.05 -17.30
C SER A 100 -11.12 17.44 -17.74
N LYS A 101 -11.84 18.17 -16.87
CA LYS A 101 -12.39 19.50 -17.17
C LYS A 101 -11.76 20.60 -16.31
#